data_AF-A0A2D6I230-F1
#
_entry.id   AF-A0A2D6I230-F1
#
_cell.length_a   1.000
_cell.length_b   1.000
_cell.length_c   1.000
_cell.angle_alpha   90.00
_cell.angle_beta   90.00
_cell.angle_gamma   90.00
#
_symmetry.space_group_name_H-M   'P 1'
#
loop_
_entity.id
_entity.type
_entity.pdbx_description
1 polymer ?
#
loop_
_entity_poly.entity_id
_entity_poly.type
_entity_poly.pdbx_seq_one_letter_code
_entity_poly.pdbx_strand_id
1 'polypeptide(L)'
;MTEHAGPEQMRSAMAEYVQAVHGAYIDAANALPPGDRARLPLFAADTFTVIVAGARYLHVLATTDKLPAPAGPEVSLEQQLDDVHWTLRFFDPVISPGLGLIDETLEPAPQAVRETLGIRSVVYHLSVPPGSGLSAHHAQHAGTGLAHSQAAADRDFTTIAQLRPRDGSLVSEMYQAHVNAMPNAARLLAGALTGTTVAADDVDDLDVIRRNTLAILRSAEQ
;
A
#
# COMPACT_ATOMS: atom_id res chain seq x y z
N MET A 1 -24.31 19.58 -21.17
CA MET A 1 -23.01 19.23 -21.77
C MET A 1 -22.03 19.12 -20.62
N THR A 2 -21.74 17.91 -20.16
CA THR A 2 -20.71 17.68 -19.15
C THR A 2 -19.36 17.82 -19.86
N GLU A 3 -18.68 18.94 -19.65
CA GLU A 3 -17.26 19.07 -19.99
C GLU A 3 -16.54 17.90 -19.33
N HIS A 4 -16.01 16.98 -20.13
CA HIS A 4 -15.16 15.93 -19.61
C HIS A 4 -13.89 16.63 -19.13
N ALA A 5 -13.54 16.46 -17.86
CA ALA A 5 -12.31 17.04 -17.31
C ALA A 5 -11.12 16.64 -18.20
N GLY A 6 -10.37 17.63 -18.68
CA GLY A 6 -9.18 17.38 -19.48
C GLY A 6 -8.11 16.62 -18.68
N PRO A 7 -7.14 15.96 -19.34
CA PRO A 7 -6.09 15.20 -18.66
C PRO A 7 -5.37 15.99 -17.55
N GLU A 8 -5.09 17.27 -17.77
CA GLU A 8 -4.46 18.12 -16.75
C GLU A 8 -5.35 18.32 -15.52
N GLN A 9 -6.66 18.52 -15.70
CA GLN A 9 -7.59 18.67 -14.57
C GLN A 9 -7.66 17.38 -13.74
N MET A 10 -7.65 16.21 -14.39
CA MET A 10 -7.62 14.93 -13.70
C MET A 10 -6.31 14.73 -12.94
N ARG A 11 -5.17 15.12 -13.51
CA ARG A 11 -3.88 15.09 -12.81
C ARG A 11 -3.86 16.01 -11.60
N SER A 12 -4.39 17.24 -11.72
CA SER A 12 -4.53 18.16 -10.59
C SER A 12 -5.44 17.59 -9.50
N ALA A 13 -6.61 17.05 -9.85
CA ALA A 13 -7.51 16.42 -8.89
C ALA A 13 -6.85 15.24 -8.16
N MET A 14 -6.03 14.46 -8.86
CA MET A 14 -5.28 13.35 -8.26
C MET A 14 -4.12 13.79 -7.39
N ALA A 15 -3.41 14.85 -7.78
CA ALA A 15 -2.42 15.49 -6.94
C ALA A 15 -3.02 15.95 -5.61
N GLU A 16 -4.18 16.63 -5.66
CA GLU A 16 -4.91 17.06 -4.45
C GLU A 16 -5.41 15.88 -3.62
N TYR A 17 -5.93 14.83 -4.26
CA TYR A 17 -6.37 13.61 -3.58
C TYR A 17 -5.22 12.92 -2.85
N VAL A 18 -4.07 12.71 -3.50
CA VAL A 18 -2.88 12.09 -2.88
C VAL A 18 -2.38 12.92 -1.70
N GLN A 19 -2.28 14.24 -1.88
CA GLN A 19 -1.87 15.14 -0.81
C GLN A 19 -2.84 15.06 0.40
N ALA A 20 -4.15 15.00 0.15
CA ALA A 20 -5.15 14.84 1.21
C ALA A 20 -5.08 13.47 1.90
N VAL A 21 -4.77 12.39 1.16
CA VAL A 21 -4.53 11.05 1.75
C VAL A 21 -3.32 11.09 2.68
N HIS A 22 -2.20 11.68 2.25
CA HIS A 22 -1.00 11.81 3.07
C HIS A 22 -1.24 12.72 4.28
N GLY A 23 -1.99 13.81 4.14
CA GLY A 23 -2.36 14.67 5.27
C GLY A 23 -3.15 13.92 6.33
N ALA A 24 -4.19 13.20 5.92
CA ALA A 24 -4.98 12.39 6.85
C ALA A 24 -4.19 11.23 7.47
N TYR A 25 -3.21 10.68 6.75
CA TYR A 25 -2.28 9.69 7.28
C TYR A 25 -1.39 10.29 8.37
N ILE A 26 -0.77 11.45 8.09
CA ILE A 26 0.11 12.16 9.03
C ILE A 26 -0.68 12.56 10.29
N ASP A 27 -1.88 13.11 10.13
CA ASP A 27 -2.75 13.48 11.25
C ASP A 27 -3.08 12.29 12.14
N ALA A 28 -3.44 11.14 11.56
CA ALA A 28 -3.70 9.93 12.32
C ALA A 28 -2.43 9.41 13.03
N ALA A 29 -1.27 9.49 12.37
CA ALA A 29 0.02 9.08 12.93
C ALA A 29 0.52 10.01 14.04
N ASN A 30 0.13 11.29 14.05
CA ASN A 30 0.49 12.26 15.09
C ASN A 30 -0.06 11.88 16.49
N ALA A 31 -1.07 11.00 16.55
CA ALA A 31 -1.57 10.47 17.81
C ALA A 31 -0.71 9.35 18.42
N LEU A 32 0.28 8.83 17.68
CA LEU A 32 1.16 7.74 18.11
C LEU A 32 2.39 8.26 18.87
N PRO A 33 3.00 7.44 19.75
CA PRO A 33 4.31 7.74 20.30
C PRO A 33 5.36 7.96 19.19
N PRO A 34 6.34 8.86 19.36
CA PRO A 34 7.30 9.21 18.31
C PRO A 34 8.05 8.02 17.72
N GLY A 35 8.44 7.06 18.57
CA GLY A 35 9.13 5.84 18.11
C GLY A 35 8.24 4.94 17.27
N ASP A 36 6.93 4.89 17.54
CA ASP A 36 5.97 4.09 16.78
C ASP A 36 5.63 4.77 15.46
N ARG A 37 5.44 6.10 15.50
CA ARG A 37 5.28 6.92 14.30
C ARG A 37 6.47 6.79 13.34
N ALA A 38 7.69 6.82 13.84
CA ALA A 38 8.89 6.74 13.02
C ALA A 38 9.05 5.38 12.28
N ARG A 39 8.41 4.32 12.78
CA ARG A 39 8.41 3.00 12.12
C ARG A 39 7.34 2.85 11.05
N LEU A 40 6.39 3.78 10.98
CA LEU A 40 5.34 3.71 9.99
C LEU A 40 5.90 3.91 8.57
N PRO A 41 5.44 3.14 7.57
CA PRO A 41 6.03 3.11 6.23
C PRO A 41 6.23 4.47 5.55
N LEU A 42 5.30 5.43 5.72
CA LEU A 42 5.41 6.75 5.09
C LEU A 42 6.52 7.61 5.71
N PHE A 43 6.82 7.41 7.01
CA PHE A 43 7.86 8.15 7.73
C PHE A 43 9.22 7.44 7.65
N ALA A 44 9.22 6.12 7.50
CA ALA A 44 10.44 5.33 7.33
C ALA A 44 11.01 5.40 5.90
N ALA A 45 10.21 5.84 4.92
CA ALA A 45 10.66 6.07 3.55
C ALA A 45 11.24 7.48 3.42
N ASP A 46 12.56 7.59 3.17
CA ASP A 46 13.22 8.89 2.95
C ASP A 46 12.63 9.65 1.75
N THR A 47 12.43 8.95 0.62
CA THR A 47 11.81 9.50 -0.59
C THR A 47 11.17 8.34 -1.34
N PHE A 48 9.96 8.57 -1.86
CA PHE A 48 9.23 7.56 -2.62
C PHE A 48 8.51 8.20 -3.81
N THR A 49 8.09 7.37 -4.76
CA THR A 49 7.24 7.78 -5.86
C THR A 49 5.82 7.31 -5.62
N VAL A 50 4.84 8.20 -5.79
CA VAL A 50 3.43 7.84 -5.90
C VAL A 50 3.09 7.69 -7.38
N ILE A 51 2.63 6.52 -7.77
CA ILE A 51 2.08 6.26 -9.10
C ILE A 51 0.56 6.33 -9.02
N VAL A 52 -0.02 7.12 -9.91
CA VAL A 52 -1.44 7.14 -10.23
C VAL A 52 -1.61 6.41 -11.55
N ALA A 53 -2.13 5.19 -11.50
CA ALA A 53 -2.33 4.33 -12.66
C ALA A 53 -3.81 4.20 -13.02
N GLY A 54 -4.16 4.63 -14.23
CA GLY A 54 -5.49 4.43 -14.80
C GLY A 54 -5.59 3.06 -15.47
N ALA A 55 -6.36 2.17 -14.85
CA ALA A 55 -6.90 0.96 -15.47
C ALA A 55 -8.44 1.11 -15.53
N ARG A 56 -9.21 0.04 -15.26
CA ARG A 56 -10.66 0.20 -15.06
C ARG A 56 -10.94 0.83 -13.69
N TYR A 57 -10.15 0.46 -12.69
CA TYR A 57 -10.01 1.19 -11.44
C TYR A 57 -8.89 2.22 -11.56
N LEU A 58 -8.95 3.22 -10.70
CA LEU A 58 -7.83 4.13 -10.52
C LEU A 58 -6.99 3.64 -9.35
N HIS A 59 -5.71 3.35 -9.60
CA HIS A 59 -4.80 2.88 -8.58
C HIS A 59 -3.87 3.99 -8.13
N VAL A 60 -3.69 4.09 -6.82
CA VAL A 60 -2.72 4.98 -6.19
C VAL A 60 -1.79 4.12 -5.36
N LEU A 61 -0.56 3.95 -5.81
CA LEU A 61 0.44 3.18 -5.08
C LEU A 61 1.69 4.01 -4.83
N ALA A 62 2.25 3.89 -3.63
CA ALA A 62 3.54 4.48 -3.31
C ALA A 62 4.61 3.38 -3.33
N THR A 63 5.78 3.69 -3.87
CA THR A 63 6.91 2.75 -3.96
C THR A 63 8.23 3.45 -3.76
N THR A 64 9.19 2.76 -3.16
CA THR A 64 10.60 3.17 -3.07
C THR A 64 11.43 2.59 -4.22
N ASP A 65 10.83 1.80 -5.10
CA ASP A 65 11.50 1.28 -6.29
C ASP A 65 11.95 2.44 -7.19
N LYS A 66 13.17 2.34 -7.72
CA LYS A 66 13.70 3.36 -8.65
C LYS A 66 13.06 3.18 -10.02
N LEU A 67 12.30 4.18 -10.43
CA LEU A 67 11.72 4.24 -11.76
C LEU A 67 12.69 4.90 -12.75
N PRO A 68 12.69 4.50 -14.04
CA PRO A 68 13.42 5.21 -15.08
C PRO A 68 12.92 6.64 -15.19
N ALA A 69 13.75 7.55 -15.71
CA ALA A 69 13.34 8.93 -15.96
C ALA A 69 12.07 8.98 -16.84
N PRO A 70 11.13 9.91 -16.60
CA PRO A 70 9.95 10.05 -17.42
C PRO A 70 10.29 10.18 -18.91
N ALA A 71 9.50 9.53 -19.76
CA ALA A 71 9.71 9.55 -21.21
C ALA A 71 8.40 9.79 -21.97
N GLY A 72 8.49 10.44 -23.13
CA GLY A 72 7.35 10.70 -23.98
C GLY A 72 6.30 11.60 -23.29
N PRO A 73 5.01 11.21 -23.25
CA PRO A 73 3.93 12.02 -22.66
C PRO A 73 3.84 11.92 -21.13
N GLU A 74 4.76 11.20 -20.49
CA GLU A 74 4.76 11.01 -19.05
C GLU A 74 5.07 12.31 -18.29
N VAL A 75 4.30 12.55 -17.22
CA VAL A 75 4.42 13.73 -16.36
C VAL A 75 4.85 13.31 -14.95
N SER A 76 5.82 14.02 -14.40
CA SER A 76 6.24 13.93 -12.99
C SER A 76 6.02 15.25 -12.27
N LEU A 77 5.48 15.21 -11.05
CA LEU A 77 5.30 16.38 -10.18
C LEU A 77 5.97 16.11 -8.84
N GLU A 78 6.84 17.01 -8.39
CA GLU A 78 7.37 16.94 -7.01
C GLU A 78 6.33 17.49 -6.04
N GLN A 79 6.15 16.77 -4.92
CA GLN A 79 5.22 17.14 -3.86
C GLN A 79 5.86 16.96 -2.49
N GLN A 80 5.33 17.72 -1.54
CA GLN A 80 5.77 17.67 -0.15
C GLN A 80 4.59 18.03 0.75
N LEU A 81 4.53 17.36 1.90
CA LEU A 81 3.68 17.73 3.02
C LEU A 81 4.44 17.47 4.32
N ASP A 82 4.62 18.52 5.13
CA ASP A 82 5.52 18.52 6.28
C ASP A 82 6.91 18.00 5.90
N ASP A 83 7.40 16.95 6.57
CA ASP A 83 8.71 16.31 6.31
C ASP A 83 8.61 15.15 5.30
N VAL A 84 7.43 14.89 4.72
CA VAL A 84 7.21 13.80 3.76
C VAL A 84 7.33 14.34 2.34
N HIS A 85 8.23 13.75 1.56
CA HIS A 85 8.52 14.14 0.18
C HIS A 85 8.23 12.99 -0.78
N TRP A 86 7.56 13.28 -1.90
CA TRP A 86 7.31 12.30 -2.95
C TRP A 86 7.25 12.91 -4.34
N THR A 87 7.60 12.11 -5.33
CA THR A 87 7.33 12.41 -6.72
C THR A 87 6.01 11.74 -7.12
N LEU A 88 5.11 12.46 -7.78
CA LEU A 88 3.87 11.94 -8.34
C LEU A 88 4.06 11.65 -9.83
N ARG A 89 3.71 10.45 -10.28
CA ARG A 89 3.77 10.04 -11.70
C ARG A 89 2.44 9.47 -12.14
N PHE A 90 2.06 9.74 -13.38
CA PHE A 90 0.79 9.32 -13.95
C PHE A 90 1.02 8.30 -15.05
N PHE A 91 0.29 7.19 -14.98
CA PHE A 91 0.33 6.12 -15.97
C PHE A 91 -1.09 5.81 -16.43
N ASP A 92 -1.27 5.67 -17.72
CA ASP A 92 -2.51 5.22 -18.35
C ASP A 92 -2.16 4.28 -19.51
N PRO A 93 -3.12 3.71 -20.25
CA PRO A 93 -2.83 2.83 -21.38
C PRO A 93 -2.07 3.50 -22.54
N VAL A 94 -1.94 4.83 -22.57
CA VAL A 94 -1.09 5.53 -23.55
C VAL A 94 0.37 5.45 -23.14
N ILE A 95 0.66 5.58 -21.84
CA ILE A 95 2.03 5.48 -21.29
C ILE A 95 2.45 4.01 -21.10
N SER A 96 1.55 3.17 -20.57
CA SER A 96 1.77 1.74 -20.34
C SER A 96 0.58 0.93 -20.88
N PRO A 97 0.62 0.50 -22.16
CA PRO A 97 -0.50 -0.17 -22.81
C PRO A 97 -1.01 -1.43 -22.10
N GLY A 98 -0.14 -2.11 -21.35
CA GLY A 98 -0.53 -3.28 -20.54
C GLY A 98 -1.61 -2.98 -19.52
N LEU A 99 -1.71 -1.74 -19.01
CA LEU A 99 -2.76 -1.34 -18.07
C LEU A 99 -4.17 -1.51 -18.65
N GLY A 100 -4.32 -1.33 -19.98
CA GLY A 100 -5.58 -1.51 -20.67
C GLY A 100 -6.00 -2.97 -20.86
N LEU A 101 -5.15 -3.93 -20.51
CA LEU A 101 -5.38 -5.37 -20.65
C LEU A 101 -5.70 -6.04 -19.31
N ILE A 102 -5.60 -5.32 -18.20
CA ILE A 102 -5.87 -5.86 -16.87
C ILE A 102 -7.38 -6.09 -16.72
N ASP A 103 -7.76 -7.33 -16.38
CA ASP A 103 -9.16 -7.65 -16.09
C ASP A 103 -9.50 -7.27 -14.65
N GLU A 104 -10.28 -6.20 -14.52
CA GLU A 104 -10.85 -5.76 -13.25
C GLU A 104 -12.38 -5.76 -13.32
N THR A 105 -12.95 -6.74 -14.02
CA THR A 105 -14.40 -6.78 -14.24
C THR A 105 -15.18 -6.96 -12.95
N LEU A 106 -14.63 -7.72 -12.01
CA LEU A 106 -15.25 -8.05 -10.73
C LEU A 106 -14.69 -7.21 -9.57
N GLU A 107 -13.38 -7.03 -9.53
CA GLU A 107 -12.66 -6.39 -8.42
C GLU A 107 -11.36 -5.75 -8.91
N PRO A 108 -10.75 -4.81 -8.15
CA PRO A 108 -9.46 -4.24 -8.51
C PRO A 108 -8.35 -5.29 -8.48
N ALA A 109 -7.39 -5.17 -9.40
CA ALA A 109 -6.27 -6.12 -9.56
C ALA A 109 -4.91 -5.47 -9.23
N PRO A 110 -4.63 -5.12 -7.94
CA PRO A 110 -3.44 -4.37 -7.56
C PRO A 110 -2.14 -5.08 -7.93
N GLN A 111 -2.08 -6.42 -7.84
CA GLN A 111 -0.91 -7.18 -8.24
C GLN A 111 -0.63 -7.07 -9.75
N ALA A 112 -1.64 -7.23 -10.60
CA ALA A 112 -1.49 -7.13 -12.04
C ALA A 112 -1.01 -5.73 -12.48
N VAL A 113 -1.49 -4.68 -11.80
CA VAL A 113 -1.03 -3.29 -12.03
C VAL A 113 0.44 -3.13 -11.68
N ARG A 114 0.87 -3.64 -10.52
CA ARG A 114 2.28 -3.58 -10.10
C ARG A 114 3.19 -4.34 -11.06
N GLU A 115 2.80 -5.55 -11.46
CA GLU A 115 3.55 -6.37 -12.42
C GLU A 115 3.67 -5.68 -13.77
N THR A 116 2.58 -5.10 -14.26
CA THR A 116 2.55 -4.32 -15.52
C THR A 116 3.49 -3.12 -15.49
N LEU A 117 3.62 -2.47 -14.33
CA LEU A 117 4.50 -1.31 -14.13
C LEU A 117 5.92 -1.68 -13.68
N GLY A 118 6.21 -2.97 -13.49
CA GLY A 118 7.51 -3.44 -13.00
C GLY A 118 7.80 -3.08 -11.54
N ILE A 119 6.76 -2.83 -10.74
CA ILE A 119 6.86 -2.48 -9.31
C ILE A 119 6.85 -3.76 -8.47
N ARG A 120 7.86 -3.91 -7.62
CA ARG A 120 8.02 -5.06 -6.73
C ARG A 120 7.45 -4.77 -5.36
N SER A 121 7.85 -3.64 -4.78
CA SER A 121 7.51 -3.28 -3.40
C SER A 121 6.63 -2.03 -3.37
N VAL A 122 5.72 -1.98 -2.41
CA VAL A 122 4.87 -0.81 -2.21
C VAL A 122 4.86 -0.40 -0.73
N VAL A 123 4.87 0.91 -0.50
CA VAL A 123 4.57 1.51 0.80
C VAL A 123 3.06 1.38 1.07
N TYR A 124 2.24 1.56 0.04
CA TYR A 124 0.80 1.27 0.06
C TYR A 124 0.27 1.12 -1.36
N HIS A 125 -0.91 0.50 -1.50
CA HIS A 125 -1.68 0.44 -2.76
C HIS A 125 -3.16 0.63 -2.46
N LEU A 126 -3.73 1.73 -2.96
CA LEU A 126 -5.15 2.04 -2.88
C LEU A 126 -5.80 1.87 -4.26
N SER A 127 -7.04 1.39 -4.28
CA SER A 127 -7.84 1.28 -5.49
C SER A 127 -9.11 2.10 -5.32
N VAL A 128 -9.34 3.03 -6.26
CA VAL A 128 -10.51 3.91 -6.29
C VAL A 128 -11.48 3.38 -7.36
N PRO A 129 -12.72 3.01 -6.98
CA PRO A 129 -13.70 2.50 -7.93
C PRO A 129 -14.04 3.50 -9.04
N PRO A 130 -14.35 3.02 -10.26
CA PRO A 130 -14.82 3.88 -11.33
C PRO A 130 -16.10 4.62 -10.91
N GLY A 131 -16.16 5.92 -11.18
CA GLY A 131 -17.27 6.78 -10.77
C GLY A 131 -17.26 7.18 -9.29
N SER A 132 -16.30 6.71 -8.48
CA SER A 132 -16.07 7.25 -7.14
C SER A 132 -15.48 8.67 -7.24
N GLY A 133 -15.90 9.55 -6.33
CA GLY A 133 -15.40 10.92 -6.31
C GLY A 133 -13.99 11.02 -5.70
N LEU A 134 -13.12 11.85 -6.27
CA LEU A 134 -11.79 12.18 -5.74
C LEU A 134 -11.86 13.28 -4.66
N SER A 135 -12.82 13.16 -3.74
CA SER A 135 -13.08 14.20 -2.74
C SER A 135 -12.11 14.10 -1.55
N ALA A 136 -11.90 15.23 -0.87
CA ALA A 136 -11.16 15.29 0.39
C ALA A 136 -11.74 14.33 1.45
N HIS A 137 -13.07 14.11 1.46
CA HIS A 137 -13.71 13.18 2.39
C HIS A 137 -13.27 11.72 2.15
N HIS A 138 -13.20 11.29 0.90
CA HIS A 138 -12.71 9.93 0.59
C HIS A 138 -11.22 9.79 0.85
N ALA A 139 -10.44 10.83 0.56
CA ALA A 139 -9.02 10.88 0.88
C ALA A 139 -8.78 10.74 2.39
N GLN A 140 -9.61 11.40 3.21
CA GLN A 140 -9.53 11.33 4.67
C GLN A 140 -9.71 9.90 5.19
N HIS A 141 -10.76 9.20 4.75
CA HIS A 141 -10.98 7.80 5.15
C HIS A 141 -9.83 6.88 4.71
N ALA A 142 -9.33 7.07 3.48
CA ALA A 142 -8.24 6.26 2.96
C ALA A 142 -6.94 6.49 3.76
N GLY A 143 -6.55 7.75 3.99
CA GLY A 143 -5.33 8.10 4.73
C GLY A 143 -5.36 7.63 6.18
N THR A 144 -6.45 7.90 6.90
CA THR A 144 -6.61 7.44 8.29
C THR A 144 -6.66 5.92 8.39
N GLY A 145 -7.39 5.24 7.49
CA GLY A 145 -7.46 3.78 7.44
C GLY A 145 -6.08 3.16 7.20
N LEU A 146 -5.30 3.73 6.29
CA LEU A 146 -3.95 3.28 5.97
C LEU A 146 -3.00 3.41 7.18
N ALA A 147 -3.01 4.57 7.85
CA ALA A 147 -2.19 4.79 9.05
C ALA A 147 -2.53 3.79 10.15
N HIS A 148 -3.81 3.56 10.41
CA HIS A 148 -4.26 2.60 11.42
C HIS A 148 -3.92 1.14 11.07
N SER A 149 -4.08 0.72 9.81
CA SER A 149 -3.71 -0.63 9.37
C SER A 149 -2.21 -0.87 9.56
N GLN A 150 -1.37 0.07 9.12
CA GLN A 150 0.09 -0.06 9.25
C GLN A 150 0.55 -0.02 10.71
N ALA A 151 -0.04 0.84 11.55
CA ALA A 151 0.23 0.86 12.98
C ALA A 151 -0.24 -0.43 13.69
N ALA A 152 -1.32 -1.06 13.22
CA ALA A 152 -1.75 -2.36 13.72
C ALA A 152 -0.77 -3.47 13.29
N ALA A 153 -0.30 -3.43 12.04
CA ALA A 153 0.69 -4.39 11.56
C ALA A 153 1.99 -4.34 12.37
N ASP A 154 2.57 -3.16 12.60
CA ASP A 154 3.80 -2.97 13.39
C ASP A 154 3.66 -3.54 14.82
N ARG A 155 2.54 -3.23 15.49
CA ARG A 155 2.25 -3.75 16.84
C ARG A 155 2.09 -5.26 16.86
N ASP A 156 1.42 -5.82 15.85
CA ASP A 156 1.18 -7.26 15.77
C ASP A 156 2.48 -8.02 15.51
N PHE A 157 3.36 -7.53 14.63
CA PHE A 157 4.69 -8.14 14.43
C PHE A 157 5.58 -8.02 15.66
N THR A 158 5.53 -6.90 16.38
CA THR A 158 6.18 -6.77 17.69
C THR A 158 5.66 -7.82 18.67
N THR A 159 4.35 -8.04 18.71
CA THR A 159 3.74 -9.05 19.58
C THR A 159 4.13 -10.47 19.17
N ILE A 160 4.11 -10.79 17.87
CA ILE A 160 4.54 -12.10 17.34
C ILE A 160 5.99 -12.38 17.73
N ALA A 161 6.88 -11.39 17.63
CA ALA A 161 8.28 -11.54 18.06
C ALA A 161 8.41 -11.84 19.57
N GLN A 162 7.56 -11.24 20.40
CA GLN A 162 7.52 -11.52 21.85
C GLN A 162 7.01 -12.93 22.17
N LEU A 163 6.00 -13.42 21.43
CA LEU A 163 5.45 -14.77 21.58
C LEU A 163 6.43 -15.84 21.05
N ARG A 164 7.33 -15.49 20.13
CA ARG A 164 8.30 -16.40 19.49
C ARG A 164 9.74 -15.88 19.62
N PRO A 165 10.28 -15.75 20.84
CA PRO A 165 11.58 -15.11 21.08
C PRO A 165 12.78 -15.86 20.48
N ARG A 166 12.62 -17.14 20.12
CA ARG A 166 13.64 -17.95 19.46
C ARG A 166 13.59 -17.91 17.93
N ASP A 167 12.52 -17.37 17.37
CA ASP A 167 12.26 -17.39 15.92
C ASP A 167 12.35 -16.00 15.29
N GLY A 168 13.15 -15.10 15.88
CA GLY A 168 13.23 -13.70 15.45
C GLY A 168 13.55 -13.50 13.97
N SER A 169 14.38 -14.36 13.38
CA SER A 169 14.66 -14.33 11.93
C SER A 169 13.43 -14.66 11.09
N LEU A 170 12.63 -15.63 11.52
CA LEU A 170 11.42 -16.06 10.82
C LEU A 170 10.31 -15.01 10.92
N VAL A 171 10.18 -14.35 12.09
CA VAL A 171 9.26 -13.21 12.26
C VAL A 171 9.69 -12.04 11.38
N SER A 172 10.99 -11.74 11.32
CA SER A 172 11.53 -10.69 10.45
C SER A 172 11.27 -10.99 8.98
N GLU A 173 11.44 -12.24 8.53
CA GLU A 173 11.16 -12.65 7.16
C GLU A 173 9.66 -12.57 6.84
N MET A 174 8.79 -12.98 7.77
CA MET A 174 7.34 -12.84 7.62
C MET A 174 6.93 -11.36 7.51
N TYR A 175 7.55 -10.48 8.30
CA TYR A 175 7.35 -9.05 8.19
C TYR A 175 7.77 -8.52 6.81
N GLN A 176 8.92 -8.95 6.30
CA GLN A 176 9.35 -8.57 4.95
C GLN A 176 8.38 -9.09 3.87
N ALA A 177 7.86 -10.32 4.00
CA ALA A 177 6.85 -10.84 3.08
C ALA A 177 5.56 -10.01 3.11
N HIS A 178 5.14 -9.54 4.30
CA HIS A 178 4.01 -8.64 4.47
C HIS A 178 4.26 -7.29 3.78
N VAL A 179 5.39 -6.63 4.06
CA VAL A 179 5.73 -5.33 3.46
C VAL A 179 5.87 -5.40 1.94
N ASN A 180 6.39 -6.51 1.40
CA ASN A 180 6.57 -6.70 -0.04
C ASN A 180 5.34 -7.27 -0.75
N ALA A 181 4.19 -7.37 -0.07
CA ALA A 181 2.95 -7.90 -0.62
C ALA A 181 3.12 -9.29 -1.27
N MET A 182 3.75 -10.22 -0.52
CA MET A 182 4.03 -11.60 -0.92
C MET A 182 3.16 -12.59 -0.12
N PRO A 183 1.86 -12.76 -0.46
CA PRO A 183 0.92 -13.56 0.33
C PRO A 183 1.36 -15.03 0.48
N ASN A 184 1.87 -15.64 -0.59
CA ASN A 184 2.40 -16.99 -0.57
C ASN A 184 3.53 -17.17 0.45
N ALA A 185 4.52 -16.27 0.44
CA ALA A 185 5.62 -16.31 1.39
C ALA A 185 5.12 -16.05 2.82
N ALA A 186 4.26 -15.06 3.02
CA ALA A 186 3.68 -14.76 4.32
C ALA A 186 2.94 -15.95 4.93
N ARG A 187 2.14 -16.68 4.13
CA ARG A 187 1.44 -17.90 4.58
C ARG A 187 2.40 -19.01 5.00
N LEU A 188 3.43 -19.27 4.20
CA LEU A 188 4.42 -20.32 4.49
C LEU A 188 5.21 -20.00 5.78
N LEU A 189 5.65 -18.75 5.93
CA LEU A 189 6.40 -18.29 7.11
C LEU A 189 5.52 -18.29 8.37
N ALA A 190 4.26 -17.87 8.24
CA ALA A 190 3.27 -17.97 9.31
C ALA A 190 2.98 -19.41 9.72
N GLY A 191 2.90 -20.33 8.76
CA GLY A 191 2.73 -21.76 9.04
C GLY A 191 3.94 -22.35 9.75
N ALA A 192 5.14 -21.92 9.41
CA ALA A 192 6.36 -22.30 10.12
C ALA A 192 6.40 -21.75 11.55
N LEU A 193 5.89 -20.54 11.80
CA LEU A 193 5.81 -19.96 13.16
C LEU A 193 4.78 -20.65 14.05
N THR A 194 3.62 -21.00 13.49
CA THR A 194 2.49 -21.54 14.24
C THR A 194 2.46 -23.08 14.29
N GLY A 195 3.16 -23.75 13.37
CA GLY A 195 3.11 -25.20 13.18
C GLY A 195 1.82 -25.69 12.51
N THR A 196 1.00 -24.79 11.95
CA THR A 196 -0.26 -25.13 11.28
C THR A 196 -0.59 -24.15 10.15
N THR A 197 -1.52 -24.52 9.28
CA THR A 197 -2.01 -23.62 8.22
C THR A 197 -2.79 -22.46 8.83
N VAL A 198 -2.39 -21.21 8.53
CA VAL A 198 -3.02 -20.00 9.07
C VAL A 198 -4.10 -19.40 8.17
N ALA A 199 -4.10 -19.74 6.88
CA ALA A 199 -5.07 -19.28 5.87
C ALA A 199 -5.06 -20.25 4.68
N ALA A 200 -6.15 -20.27 3.90
CA ALA A 200 -6.24 -21.06 2.67
C ALA A 200 -5.34 -20.47 1.55
N ASP A 201 -5.05 -21.28 0.53
CA ASP A 201 -4.13 -20.94 -0.56
C ASP A 201 -4.64 -19.84 -1.50
N ASP A 202 -5.93 -19.51 -1.45
CA ASP A 202 -6.58 -18.45 -2.21
C ASP A 202 -6.68 -17.11 -1.43
N VAL A 203 -6.24 -17.08 -0.17
CA VAL A 203 -6.31 -15.87 0.67
C VAL A 203 -5.07 -15.00 0.48
N ASP A 204 -5.17 -13.98 -0.37
CA ASP A 204 -4.07 -13.04 -0.62
C ASP A 204 -4.06 -11.83 0.32
N ASP A 205 -5.05 -11.73 1.21
CA ASP A 205 -5.12 -10.69 2.23
C ASP A 205 -4.08 -10.93 3.34
N LEU A 206 -3.00 -10.15 3.29
CA LEU A 206 -1.91 -10.17 4.26
C LEU A 206 -2.33 -9.77 5.68
N ASP A 207 -3.37 -8.94 5.84
CA ASP A 207 -3.90 -8.57 7.15
C ASP A 207 -4.67 -9.73 7.77
N VAL A 208 -5.35 -10.54 6.97
CA VAL A 208 -5.96 -11.80 7.42
C VAL A 208 -4.88 -12.79 7.85
N ILE A 209 -3.85 -13.02 7.02
CA ILE A 209 -2.74 -13.93 7.33
C ILE A 209 -2.06 -13.54 8.65
N ARG A 210 -1.70 -12.25 8.79
CA ARG A 210 -1.09 -11.69 10.01
C ARG A 210 -1.96 -11.87 11.25
N ARG A 211 -3.25 -11.49 11.17
CA ARG A 211 -4.18 -11.59 12.31
C ARG A 211 -4.41 -13.03 12.74
N ASN A 212 -4.57 -13.95 11.79
CA ASN A 212 -4.74 -15.38 12.09
C ASN A 212 -3.49 -15.95 12.77
N THR A 213 -2.30 -15.58 12.28
CA THR A 213 -1.03 -15.96 12.90
C THR A 213 -0.98 -15.54 14.36
N LEU A 214 -1.26 -14.26 14.64
CA LEU A 214 -1.26 -13.72 16.00
C LEU A 214 -2.32 -14.41 16.89
N ALA A 215 -3.52 -14.64 16.37
CA ALA A 215 -4.59 -15.31 17.11
C ALA A 215 -4.18 -16.73 17.53
N ILE A 216 -3.61 -17.52 16.61
CA ILE A 216 -3.16 -18.89 16.89
C ILE A 216 -2.05 -18.88 17.96
N LEU A 217 -1.06 -17.99 17.83
CA LEU A 217 0.03 -17.90 18.80
C LEU A 217 -0.46 -17.53 20.21
N ARG A 218 -1.41 -16.60 20.32
CA ARG A 218 -2.00 -16.21 21.62
C ARG A 218 -2.79 -17.36 22.26
N SER A 219 -3.46 -18.19 21.46
CA SER A 219 -4.20 -19.35 21.98
C SER A 219 -3.29 -20.49 22.45
N ALA A 220 -2.06 -20.58 21.94
CA ALA A 220 -1.10 -21.62 22.34
C ALA A 220 -0.41 -21.36 23.70
N GLU A 221 -0.51 -20.13 24.23
CA GLU A 221 0.03 -19.76 25.55
C GLU A 221 -0.98 -19.93 26.71
N GLN A 222 -2.24 -20.27 26.41
CA GLN A 222 -3.29 -20.57 27.40
C GLN A 222 -3.34 -22.05 27.73
#